data_AF-A0A392RKP6-F1
#
_entry.id   AF-A0A392RKP6-F1
#
_cell.length_a   1.000
_cell.length_b   1.000
_cell.length_c   1.000
_cell.angle_alpha   90.00
_cell.angle_beta   90.00
_cell.angle_gamma   90.00
#
_symmetry.space_group_name_H-M   'P 1'
#
loop_
_entity.id
_entity.type
_entity.pdbx_description
1 polymer ?
#
loop_
_entity_poly.entity_id
_entity_poly.type
_entity_poly.pdbx_seq_one_letter_code
_entity_poly.pdbx_strand_id
1 'polypeptide(L)' 'MFYRKNLICRFRLPKYIVSDNDTQFTSEGVINFCQEKGIHNTFISVEHPQANGQAESANKV' A
#
# COMPACT_ATOMS: atom_id res chain seq x y z
N MET A 1 10.94 -1.03 -1.35
CA MET A 1 11.21 0.33 -0.81
C MET A 1 10.18 1.38 -1.28
N PHE A 2 8.96 0.98 -1.67
CA PHE A 2 7.98 1.90 -2.26
C PHE A 2 7.36 2.88 -1.25
N TYR A 3 6.92 2.37 -0.10
CA TYR A 3 6.27 3.18 0.95
C TYR A 3 7.16 4.25 1.58
N ARG A 4 8.44 3.95 1.80
CA ARG A 4 9.32 4.83 2.58
C ARG A 4 9.59 6.17 1.91
N LYS A 5 9.78 6.16 0.59
CA LYS A 5 10.11 7.37 -0.20
C LYS A 5 8.87 8.06 -0.76
N ASN A 6 7.88 7.31 -1.22
CA ASN A 6 6.72 7.92 -1.89
C ASN A 6 5.58 8.25 -0.92
N LEU A 7 5.34 7.40 0.09
CA LEU A 7 4.18 7.55 0.96
C LEU A 7 4.48 8.52 2.12
N ILE A 8 5.58 8.28 2.87
CA ILE A 8 5.91 9.07 4.06
C ILE A 8 6.25 10.52 3.70
N CYS A 9 7.03 10.73 2.64
CA CYS A 9 7.44 12.08 2.22
C CYS A 9 6.28 12.92 1.71
N ARG A 10 5.25 12.31 1.09
CA ARG A 10 4.09 13.06 0.55
C ARG A 10 2.92 13.16 1.52
N PHE A 11 2.58 12.08 2.20
CA PHE A 11 1.32 11.95 2.93
C PHE A 11 1.49 11.93 4.45
N ARG A 12 2.72 12.10 4.96
CA ARG A 12 3.08 11.79 6.36
C ARG A 12 2.83 10.30 6.66
N LEU A 13 2.97 9.89 7.91
CA LEU A 13 2.74 8.50 8.33
C LEU A 13 1.23 8.22 8.31
N PRO A 14 0.69 7.44 7.36
CA PRO A 14 -0.74 7.15 7.32
C PRO A 14 -1.08 6.05 8.33
N LYS A 15 -2.28 6.13 8.88
CA LYS A 15 -2.77 5.17 9.89
C LYS A 15 -3.28 3.87 9.26
N TYR A 16 -3.77 3.97 8.02
CA TYR A 16 -4.30 2.87 7.22
C TYR A 16 -3.74 2.94 5.81
N ILE A 17 -3.32 1.79 5.28
CA ILE A 17 -2.91 1.63 3.89
C ILE A 17 -3.75 0.50 3.32
N VAL A 18 -4.36 0.71 2.15
CA VAL A 18 -5.04 -0.33 1.40
C VAL A 18 -4.20 -0.57 0.14
N SER A 19 -3.77 -1.82 -0.04
CA SER A 19 -2.81 -2.19 -1.08
C SER A 19 -3.24 -3.48 -1.74
N ASP A 20 -2.88 -3.67 -3.00
CA ASP A 20 -3.07 -4.96 -3.65
C ASP A 20 -2.10 -6.03 -3.07
N ASN A 21 -2.41 -7.30 -3.29
CA ASN A 21 -1.58 -8.46 -2.92
C ASN A 21 -0.28 -8.59 -3.75
N ASP A 22 -0.03 -7.65 -4.65
CA ASP A 22 1.21 -7.56 -5.41
C ASP A 22 2.47 -7.67 -4.52
N THR A 23 3.46 -8.41 -5.01
CA THR A 23 4.71 -8.75 -4.30
C THR A 23 5.44 -7.52 -3.76
N GLN A 24 5.28 -6.37 -4.41
CA GLN A 24 5.86 -5.10 -3.98
C GLN A 24 5.31 -4.58 -2.63
N PHE A 25 4.09 -4.99 -2.27
CA PHE A 25 3.37 -4.57 -1.06
C PHE A 25 3.28 -5.68 -0.02
N THR A 26 3.40 -6.95 -0.43
CA THR A 26 3.43 -8.13 0.45
C THR A 26 4.84 -8.56 0.86
N SER A 27 5.88 -7.86 0.40
CA SER A 27 7.26 -8.10 0.83
C SER A 27 7.41 -7.99 2.36
N GLU A 28 8.14 -8.92 2.98
CA GLU A 28 8.36 -8.95 4.44
C GLU A 28 8.86 -7.60 5.00
N GLY A 29 9.80 -6.95 4.29
CA GLY A 29 10.32 -5.65 4.70
C GLY A 29 9.29 -4.51 4.72
N VAL A 30 8.21 -4.62 3.93
CA VAL A 30 7.07 -3.69 3.96
C VAL A 30 6.18 -4.00 5.16
N ILE A 31 5.87 -5.27 5.37
CA ILE A 31 5.01 -5.71 6.48
C ILE A 31 5.63 -5.30 7.81
N ASN A 32 6.92 -5.61 8.00
CA ASN A 32 7.65 -5.24 9.20
C ASN A 32 7.71 -3.72 9.37
N PHE A 33 7.97 -2.96 8.29
CA PHE A 33 7.95 -1.51 8.34
C PHE A 33 6.58 -0.94 8.76
N CYS A 34 5.47 -1.52 8.26
CA CYS A 34 4.12 -1.09 8.65
C CYS A 34 3.85 -1.41 10.13
N GLN A 35 4.25 -2.59 10.60
CA GLN A 35 4.13 -3.00 11.99
C GLN A 35 4.93 -2.10 12.94
N GLU A 36 6.21 -1.83 12.64
CA GLU A 36 7.06 -0.94 13.43
C GLU A 36 6.50 0.48 13.53
N LYS A 37 5.78 0.91 12.49
CA LYS A 37 5.18 2.25 12.42
C LYS A 37 3.74 2.32 12.92
N GLY A 38 3.16 1.20 13.35
CA GLY A 38 1.76 1.12 13.78
C GLY A 38 0.77 1.40 12.66
N ILE A 39 1.17 1.15 11.41
CA ILE A 39 0.38 1.34 10.21
C ILE A 39 -0.42 0.07 9.97
N HIS A 40 -1.74 0.20 9.86
CA HIS A 40 -2.60 -0.92 9.50
C HIS A 40 -2.62 -1.08 7.98
N ASN A 41 -1.96 -2.12 7.47
CA ASN A 41 -1.99 -2.44 6.04
C ASN A 41 -3.07 -3.50 5.78
N THR A 42 -4.03 -3.17 4.92
CA THR A 42 -5.09 -4.06 4.46
C THR A 42 -4.81 -4.45 3.03
N PHE A 43 -4.73 -5.76 2.77
CA PHE A 43 -4.54 -6.28 1.43
C PHE A 43 -5.88 -6.55 0.76
N ILE A 44 -6.09 -5.99 -0.43
CA ILE A 44 -7.20 -6.33 -1.32
C ILE A 44 -6.73 -7.37 -2.33
N SER A 45 -7.54 -8.42 -2.55
CA SER A 45 -7.21 -9.45 -3.55
C SER A 45 -7.33 -8.87 -4.96
N VAL A 46 -6.40 -9.27 -5.83
CA VAL A 46 -6.39 -8.97 -7.28
C VAL A 46 -7.75 -9.33 -7.93
N GLU A 47 -8.43 -10.32 -7.37
CA GLU A 47 -9.72 -10.83 -7.82
C GLU A 47 -10.88 -9.86 -7.59
N HIS A 48 -10.66 -8.77 -6.84
CA HIS A 48 -11.64 -7.71 -6.59
C HIS A 48 -11.20 -6.37 -7.23
N PRO A 49 -11.22 -6.26 -8.58
CA PRO A 49 -10.80 -5.05 -9.29
C PRO A 49 -11.62 -3.80 -8.94
N GLN A 50 -12.82 -3.96 -8.38
CA GLN A 50 -13.68 -2.82 -8.02
C GLN A 50 -13.12 -1.97 -6.88
N ALA A 51 -12.37 -2.57 -5.94
CA ALA A 51 -11.68 -1.84 -4.88
C ALA A 51 -10.36 -1.22 -5.38
N ASN A 52 -9.71 -1.87 -6.36
CA ASN A 52 -8.49 -1.38 -7.00
C ASN A 52 -8.76 -0.35 -8.11
N GLY A 53 -10.01 -0.17 -8.53
CA GLY A 53 -10.38 0.71 -9.65
C GLY A 53 -9.98 2.17 -9.46
N GLN A 54 -9.98 2.68 -8.21
CA GLN A 54 -9.46 4.02 -7.94
C GLN A 54 -7.93 4.09 -8.12
N ALA A 55 -7.20 3.05 -7.71
CA ALA A 55 -5.75 2.99 -7.88
C ALA A 55 -5.37 2.79 -9.35
N GLU A 56 -6.08 1.95 -10.10
CA GLU A 56 -5.91 1.80 -11.55
C GLU A 56 -6.22 3.09 -12.30
N SER A 57 -7.29 3.81 -11.94
CA SER A 57 -7.60 5.12 -12.54
C SER A 57 -6.55 6.18 -12.21
N ALA A 58 -5.93 6.12 -11.03
CA ALA A 58 -4.85 7.04 -10.65
C ALA A 58 -3.50 6.70 -11.30
N ASN A 59 -3.27 5.44 -11.68
CA ASN A 59 -2.09 4.99 -12.41
C ASN A 59 -2.23 5.13 -13.94
N LYS A 60 -3.43 5.37 -14.46
CA LYS A 60 -3.62 5.77 -15.86
C LYS A 60 -3.09 7.19 -16.04
N VAL A 61 -1.90 7.29 -16.64
CA VAL A 61 -1.33 8.53 -17.20
C VAL A 61 -1.95 8.87 -18.56
#